data_AF-A0A5B8CMH8-F1
#
_entry.id   AF-A0A5B8CMH8-F1
#
_cell.length_a   1.000
_cell.length_b   1.000
_cell.length_c   1.000
_cell.angle_alpha   90.00
_cell.angle_beta   90.00
_cell.angle_gamma   90.00
#
_symmetry.space_group_name_H-M   'P 1'
#
loop_
_entity.id
_entity.type
_entity.pdbx_description
1 polymer ?
#
loop_
_entity_poly.entity_id
_entity_poly.type
_entity_poly.pdbx_seq_one_letter_code
_entity_poly.pdbx_strand_id
1 'polypeptide(L)'
;MRSRSEKVGNVAALSTGIDASALIRSSQMIAGHFDTPDPALVGRVERFIAWLNDQPPLRAEQKADVELQLRKLLSTRLRLAADRKRIPAIAEEKIERPIFVIGFGRTGTTLIHSLLAEDIGARAPLWWHSHSPSPPPGEVPATPERIELAARELDEMLMRSPGLLTLHPYWDKRGHCPIECEEIFTLDFQNAYPSLLYKLPALAMILDASNIADAYRFHRQFLQQLQWRQPTSHWVVKGIYHQFALDALFEAYPDALCIWPHRDPVQVHPSIMAITAVLYGGITNWQMDFQALGPAFVESIAASLSETMENPLVDDPRIFHVDFHDLTRDPVDVIRRAYGHWQLDCTREFEARMRAWLADPGNASNRYGRYDYALEPFGLTREMIETAFEGYSRRFRLGRFA
;
A
#
# COMPACT_ATOMS: atom_id res chain seq x y z
N MET A 1 -17.36 62.32 9.67
CA MET A 1 -16.64 61.15 10.21
C MET A 1 -17.31 59.88 9.71
N ARG A 2 -16.79 59.28 8.63
CA ARG A 2 -17.20 57.94 8.18
C ARG A 2 -16.12 56.96 8.65
N SER A 3 -16.48 56.10 9.59
CA SER A 3 -15.65 55.00 10.08
C SER A 3 -15.47 53.98 8.94
N ARG A 4 -14.22 53.77 8.53
CA ARG A 4 -13.84 52.66 7.66
C ARG A 4 -13.73 51.43 8.55
N SER A 5 -14.69 50.52 8.40
CA SER A 5 -14.56 49.14 8.84
C SER A 5 -13.48 48.48 7.98
N GLU A 6 -12.32 48.22 8.58
CA GLU A 6 -11.29 47.37 7.99
C GLU A 6 -11.82 45.94 7.94
N LYS A 7 -12.03 45.45 6.71
CA LYS A 7 -12.17 44.02 6.45
C LYS A 7 -10.86 43.36 6.86
N VAL A 8 -10.86 42.64 7.97
CA VAL A 8 -9.84 41.64 8.30
C VAL A 8 -9.99 40.51 7.28
N GLY A 9 -9.32 40.67 6.13
CA GLY A 9 -9.06 39.57 5.22
C GLY A 9 -7.96 38.72 5.84
N ASN A 10 -8.32 37.61 6.47
CA ASN A 10 -7.38 36.59 6.92
C ASN A 10 -6.80 35.90 5.67
N VAL A 11 -5.83 36.53 5.01
CA VAL A 11 -5.01 35.88 4.00
C VAL A 11 -4.07 34.97 4.78
N ALA A 12 -4.42 33.70 4.92
CA ALA A 12 -3.55 32.70 5.52
C ALA A 12 -2.19 32.78 4.82
N ALA A 13 -1.13 33.13 5.57
CA ALA A 13 0.21 33.23 5.01
C ALA A 13 0.62 31.86 4.46
N LEU A 14 0.94 31.80 3.17
CA LEU A 14 1.54 30.61 2.56
C LEU A 14 2.87 30.34 3.25
N SER A 15 3.12 29.07 3.59
CA SER A 15 4.33 28.70 4.32
C SER A 15 5.54 28.64 3.39
N THR A 16 6.75 28.84 3.95
CA THR A 16 8.00 28.47 3.28
C THR A 16 8.04 26.95 3.05
N GLY A 17 8.87 26.46 2.13
CA GLY A 17 9.09 25.02 1.96
C GLY A 17 9.54 24.31 3.25
N ILE A 18 9.41 23.00 3.29
CA ILE A 18 9.92 22.15 4.38
C ILE A 18 11.46 22.07 4.26
N ASP A 19 12.17 22.30 5.37
CA ASP A 19 13.62 22.16 5.46
C ASP A 19 13.98 20.69 5.76
N ALA A 20 14.53 20.00 4.75
CA ALA A 20 14.94 18.61 4.87
C ALA A 20 16.00 18.39 5.96
N SER A 21 16.97 19.29 6.10
CA SER A 21 18.02 19.18 7.11
C SER A 21 17.46 19.32 8.53
N ALA A 22 16.53 20.26 8.75
CA ALA A 22 15.83 20.39 10.02
C ALA A 22 14.94 19.18 10.34
N LEU A 23 14.24 18.65 9.33
CA LEU A 23 13.43 17.45 9.44
C LEU A 23 14.27 16.23 9.86
N ILE A 24 15.42 16.01 9.21
CA ILE A 24 16.34 14.90 9.54
C ILE A 24 16.85 15.01 10.97
N ARG A 25 17.38 16.19 11.35
CA ARG A 25 17.91 16.41 12.71
C ARG A 25 16.86 16.15 13.80
N SER A 26 15.65 16.70 13.63
CA SER A 26 14.56 16.49 14.59
C SER A 26 14.07 15.04 14.63
N SER A 27 14.12 14.32 13.49
CA SER A 27 13.77 12.90 13.44
C SER A 27 14.77 12.00 14.16
N GLN A 28 16.07 12.32 14.11
CA GLN A 28 17.10 11.64 14.91
C GLN A 28 16.87 11.83 16.41
N MET A 29 16.51 13.05 16.84
CA MET A 29 16.14 13.33 18.23
C MET A 29 14.94 12.48 18.68
N ILE A 30 13.88 12.41 17.88
CA ILE A 30 12.68 11.60 18.17
C ILE A 30 13.01 10.10 18.20
N ALA A 31 13.86 9.63 17.27
CA ALA A 31 14.29 8.24 17.23
C ALA A 31 15.10 7.83 18.47
N GLY A 32 15.69 8.79 19.19
CA GLY A 32 16.61 8.52 20.29
C GLY A 32 17.95 7.95 19.80
N HIS A 33 18.28 8.16 18.52
CA HIS A 33 19.44 7.59 17.86
C HIS A 33 20.17 8.66 17.04
N PHE A 34 21.43 8.89 17.38
CA PHE A 34 22.24 9.98 16.82
C PHE A 34 23.39 9.50 15.92
N ASP A 35 23.41 8.22 15.55
CA ASP A 35 24.35 7.76 14.54
C ASP A 35 24.12 8.51 13.22
N THR A 36 25.18 8.67 12.45
CA THR A 36 25.12 9.25 11.11
C THR A 36 24.14 8.42 10.27
N PRO A 37 23.04 9.02 9.76
CA PRO A 37 22.11 8.30 8.91
C PRO A 37 22.80 7.84 7.63
N ASP A 38 22.32 6.73 7.07
CA ASP A 38 22.76 6.25 5.76
C ASP A 38 22.63 7.38 4.71
N PRO A 39 23.73 7.76 4.01
CA PRO A 39 23.69 8.78 2.97
C PRO A 39 22.64 8.51 1.87
N ALA A 40 22.36 7.24 1.56
CA ALA A 40 21.34 6.89 0.57
C ALA A 40 19.92 7.22 1.08
N LEU A 41 19.64 6.94 2.36
CA LEU A 41 18.38 7.35 3.00
C LEU A 41 18.26 8.87 3.05
N VAL A 42 19.32 9.59 3.42
CA VAL A 42 19.33 11.07 3.43
C VAL A 42 18.98 11.60 2.04
N GLY A 43 19.63 11.09 0.99
CA GLY A 43 19.34 11.49 -0.38
C GLY A 43 17.89 11.20 -0.81
N ARG A 44 17.29 10.08 -0.38
CA ARG A 44 15.87 9.79 -0.63
C ARG A 44 14.95 10.80 0.05
N VAL A 45 15.21 11.11 1.33
CA VAL A 45 14.44 12.12 2.08
C VAL A 45 14.56 13.49 1.42
N GLU A 46 15.77 13.92 1.03
CA GLU A 46 15.99 15.20 0.37
C GLU A 46 15.23 15.31 -0.96
N ARG A 47 15.26 14.25 -1.78
CA ARG A 47 14.48 14.21 -3.03
C ARG A 47 12.98 14.27 -2.78
N PHE A 48 12.48 13.52 -1.78
CA PHE A 48 11.07 13.54 -1.42
C PHE A 48 10.62 14.94 -0.95
N ILE A 49 11.43 15.61 -0.13
CA ILE A 49 11.14 16.97 0.35
C ILE A 49 11.25 18.00 -0.78
N ALA A 50 12.22 17.86 -1.68
CA ALA A 50 12.31 18.71 -2.87
C ALA A 50 11.05 18.57 -3.75
N TRP A 51 10.64 17.34 -4.07
CA TRP A 51 9.42 17.06 -4.81
C TRP A 51 8.17 17.67 -4.13
N LEU A 52 8.07 17.55 -2.79
CA LEU A 52 6.98 18.13 -2.03
C LEU A 52 6.98 19.65 -2.06
N ASN A 53 8.16 20.28 -1.98
CA ASN A 53 8.29 21.73 -2.04
C ASN A 53 7.97 22.30 -3.43
N ASP A 54 8.07 21.49 -4.49
CA ASP A 54 7.66 21.84 -5.85
C ASP A 54 6.14 21.73 -6.07
N GLN A 55 5.40 21.12 -5.12
CA GLN A 55 3.93 21.08 -5.15
C GLN A 55 3.33 22.45 -4.75
N PRO A 56 2.03 22.70 -5.01
CA PRO A 56 1.35 23.90 -4.54
C PRO A 56 1.62 24.17 -3.04
N PRO A 57 1.99 25.41 -2.65
CA PRO A 57 2.43 25.70 -1.29
C PRO A 57 1.39 25.34 -0.23
N LEU A 58 1.86 24.68 0.84
CA LEU A 58 1.02 24.31 1.98
C LEU A 58 0.63 25.56 2.80
N ARG A 59 -0.60 25.56 3.33
CA ARG A 59 -0.96 26.48 4.43
C ARG A 59 -0.14 26.15 5.67
N ALA A 60 0.12 27.14 6.52
CA ALA A 60 0.97 26.98 7.71
C ALA A 60 0.54 25.80 8.62
N GLU A 61 -0.75 25.64 8.89
CA GLU A 61 -1.27 24.52 9.71
C GLU A 61 -1.08 23.16 9.01
N GLN A 62 -1.35 23.09 7.71
CA GLN A 62 -1.13 21.87 6.91
C GLN A 62 0.35 21.49 6.86
N LYS A 63 1.24 22.49 6.73
CA LYS A 63 2.69 22.25 6.80
C LYS A 63 3.09 21.63 8.14
N ALA A 64 2.62 22.17 9.27
CA ALA A 64 2.95 21.63 10.59
C ALA A 64 2.51 20.16 10.75
N ASP A 65 1.30 19.84 10.28
CA ASP A 65 0.74 18.48 10.28
C ASP A 65 1.57 17.51 9.40
N VAL A 66 1.95 17.95 8.20
CA VAL A 66 2.79 17.18 7.26
C VAL A 66 4.18 16.97 7.85
N GLU A 67 4.83 18.00 8.37
CA GLU A 67 6.16 17.84 8.98
C GLU A 67 6.13 16.89 10.18
N LEU A 68 5.08 16.92 11.00
CA LEU A 68 4.93 15.97 12.12
C LEU A 68 4.81 14.52 11.62
N GLN A 69 4.02 14.29 10.57
CA GLN A 69 3.87 12.98 9.95
C GLN A 69 5.20 12.49 9.34
N LEU A 70 5.93 13.35 8.65
CA LEU A 70 7.24 13.01 8.07
C LEU A 70 8.30 12.74 9.13
N ARG A 71 8.32 13.49 10.25
CA ARG A 71 9.20 13.20 11.39
C ARG A 71 8.91 11.83 11.99
N LYS A 72 7.63 11.48 12.12
CA LYS A 72 7.22 10.15 12.59
C LYS A 72 7.74 9.07 11.65
N LEU A 73 7.46 9.20 10.35
CA LEU A 73 7.91 8.28 9.31
C LEU A 73 9.43 8.06 9.35
N LEU A 74 10.20 9.15 9.30
CA LEU A 74 11.66 9.07 9.32
C LEU A 74 12.20 8.53 10.64
N SER A 75 11.63 8.92 11.78
CA SER A 75 12.05 8.37 13.08
C SER A 75 11.81 6.86 13.18
N THR A 76 10.69 6.35 12.63
CA THR A 76 10.43 4.91 12.52
C THR A 76 11.49 4.21 11.66
N ARG A 77 11.83 4.80 10.52
CA ARG A 77 12.86 4.25 9.61
C ARG A 77 14.26 4.24 10.23
N LEU A 78 14.61 5.25 11.02
CA LEU A 78 15.86 5.34 11.77
C LEU A 78 15.91 4.28 12.88
N ARG A 79 14.80 4.03 13.59
CA ARG A 79 14.73 2.96 14.60
C ARG A 79 14.90 1.57 13.98
N LEU A 80 14.32 1.31 12.81
CA LEU A 80 14.56 0.06 12.06
C LEU A 80 16.05 -0.14 11.73
N ALA A 81 16.73 0.93 11.30
CA ALA A 81 18.17 0.87 11.04
C ALA A 81 18.97 0.60 12.32
N ALA A 82 18.60 1.26 13.43
CA ALA A 82 19.22 1.07 14.73
C ALA A 82 19.04 -0.35 15.26
N ASP A 83 17.84 -0.93 15.15
CA ASP A 83 17.55 -2.31 15.53
C ASP A 83 18.42 -3.30 14.75
N ARG A 84 18.48 -3.13 13.43
CA ARG A 84 19.28 -4.01 12.57
C ARG A 84 20.78 -3.93 12.86
N LYS A 85 21.29 -2.75 13.21
CA LYS A 85 22.68 -2.57 13.66
C LYS A 85 22.94 -3.22 15.02
N ARG A 86 21.99 -3.06 15.95
CA ARG A 86 22.07 -3.58 17.32
C ARG A 86 21.87 -5.10 17.39
N ILE A 87 21.10 -5.66 16.46
CA ILE A 87 20.78 -7.08 16.37
C ILE A 87 21.14 -7.59 14.95
N PRO A 88 22.43 -7.85 14.66
CA PRO A 88 22.85 -8.32 13.34
C PRO A 88 22.17 -9.61 12.88
N ALA A 89 21.75 -10.47 13.82
CA ALA A 89 21.03 -11.71 13.54
C ALA A 89 19.69 -11.51 12.79
N ILE A 90 19.09 -10.31 12.84
CA ILE A 90 17.92 -9.99 12.00
C ILE A 90 18.28 -10.13 10.52
N ALA A 91 19.50 -9.75 10.11
CA ALA A 91 19.91 -9.82 8.72
C ALA A 91 20.09 -11.26 8.20
N GLU A 92 20.26 -12.22 9.11
CA GLU A 92 20.47 -13.65 8.81
C GLU A 92 19.15 -14.39 8.54
N GLU A 93 18.01 -13.82 8.94
CA GLU A 93 16.68 -14.39 8.67
C GLU A 93 16.47 -14.61 7.17
N LYS A 94 16.04 -15.81 6.78
CA LYS A 94 15.75 -16.14 5.38
C LYS A 94 14.26 -15.97 5.11
N ILE A 95 13.95 -15.21 4.06
CA ILE A 95 12.59 -15.11 3.54
C ILE A 95 12.48 -16.15 2.44
N GLU A 96 11.98 -17.35 2.77
CA GLU A 96 11.89 -18.47 1.84
C GLU A 96 10.48 -18.54 1.23
N ARG A 97 10.43 -18.67 -0.10
CA ARG A 97 9.23 -18.82 -0.93
C ARG A 97 8.05 -17.91 -0.53
N PRO A 98 8.26 -16.58 -0.34
CA PRO A 98 7.17 -15.67 -0.01
C PRO A 98 6.11 -15.66 -1.12
N ILE A 99 4.83 -15.66 -0.72
CA ILE A 99 3.69 -15.54 -1.63
C ILE A 99 3.31 -14.06 -1.75
N PHE A 100 3.44 -13.52 -2.95
CA PHE A 100 3.02 -12.18 -3.32
C PHE A 100 1.65 -12.23 -4.00
N VAL A 101 0.68 -11.55 -3.42
CA VAL A 101 -0.57 -11.22 -4.11
C VAL A 101 -0.34 -9.94 -4.91
N ILE A 102 -0.40 -10.05 -6.23
CA ILE A 102 -0.08 -8.95 -7.16
C ILE A 102 -1.30 -8.56 -8.00
N GLY A 103 -1.18 -7.53 -8.83
CA GLY A 103 -2.25 -7.05 -9.69
C GLY A 103 -3.05 -5.90 -9.09
N PHE A 104 -4.02 -5.39 -9.85
CA PHE A 104 -4.76 -4.19 -9.45
C PHE A 104 -5.56 -4.37 -8.18
N GLY A 105 -5.73 -3.28 -7.42
CA GLY A 105 -6.82 -3.20 -6.45
C GLY A 105 -8.17 -3.51 -7.12
N ARG A 106 -9.15 -3.97 -6.35
CA ARG A 106 -10.53 -4.28 -6.82
C ARG A 106 -10.66 -5.53 -7.70
N THR A 107 -9.59 -6.30 -7.88
CA THR A 107 -9.58 -7.64 -8.53
C THR A 107 -9.68 -8.79 -7.53
N GLY A 108 -9.93 -8.51 -6.24
CA GLY A 108 -10.01 -9.54 -5.20
C GLY A 108 -8.68 -9.88 -4.52
N THR A 109 -7.61 -9.12 -4.78
CA THR A 109 -6.32 -9.24 -4.08
C THR A 109 -6.46 -9.25 -2.55
N THR A 110 -7.29 -8.39 -1.97
CA THR A 110 -7.55 -8.37 -0.51
C THR A 110 -8.17 -9.67 -0.01
N LEU A 111 -9.10 -10.27 -0.77
CA LEU A 111 -9.71 -11.54 -0.40
C LEU A 111 -8.67 -12.66 -0.40
N ILE A 112 -7.89 -12.75 -1.49
CA ILE A 112 -6.80 -13.71 -1.62
C ILE A 112 -5.80 -13.55 -0.47
N HIS A 113 -5.35 -12.33 -0.20
CA HIS A 113 -4.40 -12.04 0.88
C HIS A 113 -4.94 -12.47 2.25
N SER A 114 -6.21 -12.18 2.53
CA SER A 114 -6.83 -12.56 3.81
C SER A 114 -6.94 -14.07 3.96
N LEU A 115 -7.32 -14.79 2.89
CA LEU A 115 -7.45 -16.24 2.94
C LEU A 115 -6.09 -16.93 3.03
N LEU A 116 -5.08 -16.45 2.30
CA LEU A 116 -3.70 -16.96 2.41
C LEU A 116 -3.13 -16.76 3.82
N ALA A 117 -3.49 -15.68 4.50
CA ALA A 117 -3.10 -15.43 5.89
C ALA A 117 -3.77 -16.37 6.91
N GLU A 118 -4.73 -17.21 6.49
CA GLU A 118 -5.33 -18.22 7.36
C GLU A 118 -4.51 -19.51 7.47
N ASP A 119 -3.39 -19.65 6.74
CA ASP A 119 -2.45 -20.74 6.97
C ASP A 119 -1.71 -20.48 8.30
N ILE A 120 -1.67 -21.49 9.18
CA ILE A 120 -1.03 -21.41 10.50
C ILE A 120 0.47 -21.09 10.38
N GLY A 121 1.10 -21.51 9.28
CA GLY A 121 2.50 -21.22 9.01
C GLY A 121 2.75 -19.84 8.39
N ALA A 122 1.70 -19.19 7.85
CA ALA A 122 1.83 -17.93 7.14
C ALA A 122 1.93 -16.72 8.08
N ARG A 123 2.63 -15.68 7.63
CA ARG A 123 2.55 -14.34 8.22
C ARG A 123 2.26 -13.28 7.18
N ALA A 124 1.36 -12.36 7.54
CA ALA A 124 1.10 -11.15 6.78
C ALA A 124 1.55 -9.93 7.59
N PRO A 125 2.19 -8.93 6.96
CA PRO A 125 2.37 -7.62 7.56
C PRO A 125 1.01 -7.01 7.92
N LEU A 126 0.94 -6.34 9.06
CA LEU A 126 -0.29 -5.78 9.63
C LEU A 126 -0.08 -4.29 9.86
N TRP A 127 -1.18 -3.53 10.00
CA TRP A 127 -1.14 -2.09 10.19
C TRP A 127 -0.20 -1.67 11.32
N TRP A 128 -0.28 -2.33 12.48
CA TRP A 128 0.60 -1.98 13.57
C TRP A 128 2.08 -2.22 13.26
N HIS A 129 2.41 -3.16 12.36
CA HIS A 129 3.79 -3.42 11.95
C HIS A 129 4.36 -2.26 11.12
N SER A 130 3.61 -1.63 10.21
CA SER A 130 4.14 -0.46 9.46
C SER A 130 4.19 0.79 10.33
N HIS A 131 3.27 0.95 11.29
CA HIS A 131 3.21 2.16 12.13
C HIS A 131 4.10 2.12 13.39
N SER A 132 4.36 0.92 13.93
CA SER A 132 5.20 0.68 15.11
C SER A 132 6.01 -0.63 14.98
N PRO A 133 7.00 -0.73 14.07
CA PRO A 133 7.80 -1.95 13.86
C PRO A 133 8.94 -2.17 14.87
N SER A 134 9.35 -1.13 15.59
CA SER A 134 10.48 -1.15 16.54
C SER A 134 9.99 -0.97 17.99
N PRO A 135 10.52 -1.72 18.96
CA PRO A 135 11.49 -2.82 18.82
C PRO A 135 10.89 -4.04 18.08
N PRO A 136 11.70 -4.90 17.45
CA PRO A 136 11.20 -6.08 16.74
C PRO A 136 10.44 -7.02 17.69
N PRO A 137 9.38 -7.71 17.23
CA PRO A 137 8.57 -8.58 18.10
C PRO A 137 9.35 -9.73 18.75
N GLY A 138 10.40 -10.20 18.09
CA GLY A 138 11.32 -11.22 18.64
C GLY A 138 12.22 -10.74 19.78
N GLU A 139 12.31 -9.42 19.99
CA GLU A 139 13.03 -8.84 21.12
C GLU A 139 12.05 -8.56 22.26
N VAL A 140 10.99 -7.81 21.95
CA VAL A 140 9.96 -7.44 22.88
C VAL A 140 8.61 -7.80 22.26
N PRO A 141 7.86 -8.75 22.85
CA PRO A 141 6.52 -9.08 22.38
C PRO A 141 5.65 -7.83 22.27
N ALA A 142 4.86 -7.73 21.20
CA ALA A 142 3.96 -6.59 21.02
C ALA A 142 2.85 -6.62 22.07
N THR A 143 2.69 -5.52 22.81
CA THR A 143 1.60 -5.37 23.77
C THR A 143 0.33 -4.89 23.06
N PRO A 144 -0.87 -5.17 23.61
CA PRO A 144 -2.12 -4.63 23.08
C PRO A 144 -2.11 -3.10 22.96
N GLU A 145 -1.47 -2.39 23.89
CA GLU A 145 -1.38 -0.92 23.87
C GLU A 145 -0.53 -0.39 22.71
N ARG A 146 0.53 -1.11 22.34
CA ARG A 146 1.36 -0.77 21.17
C ARG A 146 0.56 -0.89 19.88
N ILE A 147 -0.22 -1.97 19.77
CA ILE A 147 -1.08 -2.22 18.60
C ILE A 147 -2.20 -1.17 18.54
N GLU A 148 -2.82 -0.88 19.68
CA GLU A 148 -3.88 0.12 19.80
C GLU A 148 -3.38 1.55 19.52
N LEU A 149 -2.14 1.89 19.89
CA LEU A 149 -1.54 3.18 19.55
C LEU A 149 -1.45 3.36 18.03
N ALA A 150 -1.00 2.32 17.31
CA ALA A 150 -0.96 2.34 15.85
C ALA A 150 -2.36 2.38 15.23
N ALA A 151 -3.33 1.67 15.83
CA ALA A 151 -4.72 1.63 15.38
C ALA A 151 -5.38 3.02 15.35
N ARG A 152 -5.07 3.90 16.31
CA ARG A 152 -5.65 5.25 16.38
C ARG A 152 -5.35 6.11 15.17
N GLU A 153 -4.23 5.88 14.49
CA GLU A 153 -3.89 6.62 13.27
C GLU A 153 -4.82 6.24 12.11
N LEU A 154 -5.27 4.99 12.06
CA LEU A 154 -6.29 4.58 11.11
C LEU A 154 -7.63 5.25 11.41
N ASP A 155 -8.01 5.35 12.69
CA ASP A 155 -9.24 6.06 13.08
C ASP A 155 -9.19 7.54 12.68
N GLU A 156 -8.04 8.21 12.87
CA GLU A 156 -7.84 9.59 12.41
C GLU A 156 -8.02 9.74 10.90
N MET A 157 -7.48 8.80 10.12
CA MET A 157 -7.64 8.80 8.67
C MET A 157 -9.10 8.55 8.27
N LEU A 158 -9.77 7.57 8.89
CA LEU A 158 -11.18 7.26 8.63
C LEU A 158 -12.10 8.44 8.98
N MET A 159 -11.81 9.18 10.04
CA MET A 159 -12.55 10.40 10.40
C MET A 159 -12.41 11.50 9.34
N ARG A 160 -11.26 11.60 8.66
CA ARG A 160 -11.00 12.58 7.59
C ARG A 160 -11.66 12.19 6.26
N SER A 161 -11.90 10.90 6.05
CA SER A 161 -12.50 10.36 4.82
C SER A 161 -13.78 9.56 5.13
N PRO A 162 -14.88 10.23 5.53
CA PRO A 162 -16.16 9.55 5.75
C PRO A 162 -16.60 8.73 4.53
N GLY A 163 -17.09 7.51 4.77
CA GLY A 163 -17.51 6.57 3.72
C GLY A 163 -16.40 5.65 3.21
N LEU A 164 -15.15 5.83 3.65
CA LEU A 164 -14.03 4.99 3.20
C LEU A 164 -14.20 3.51 3.58
N LEU A 165 -14.85 3.19 4.71
CA LEU A 165 -15.14 1.79 5.09
C LEU A 165 -16.09 1.06 4.13
N THR A 166 -16.95 1.77 3.39
CA THR A 166 -17.76 1.13 2.33
C THR A 166 -16.88 0.68 1.15
N LEU A 167 -15.77 1.36 0.92
CA LEU A 167 -14.82 1.05 -0.16
C LEU A 167 -13.69 0.14 0.32
N HIS A 168 -13.31 0.25 1.59
CA HIS A 168 -12.15 -0.37 2.21
C HIS A 168 -12.49 -1.06 3.55
N PRO A 169 -13.40 -2.04 3.55
CA PRO A 169 -14.07 -2.47 4.77
C PRO A 169 -13.14 -3.10 5.81
N TYR A 170 -12.10 -3.83 5.39
CA TYR A 170 -11.18 -4.54 6.31
C TYR A 170 -10.34 -3.62 7.21
N TRP A 171 -10.34 -2.32 6.97
CA TRP A 171 -9.72 -1.32 7.86
C TRP A 171 -10.45 -1.21 9.20
N ASP A 172 -11.66 -1.76 9.34
CA ASP A 172 -12.33 -1.95 10.63
C ASP A 172 -11.59 -2.90 11.59
N LYS A 173 -10.65 -3.72 11.08
CA LYS A 173 -9.74 -4.54 11.90
C LYS A 173 -8.62 -3.72 12.55
N ARG A 174 -8.56 -2.41 12.27
CA ARG A 174 -7.67 -1.45 12.93
C ARG A 174 -6.21 -1.91 12.87
N GLY A 175 -5.52 -1.97 14.00
CA GLY A 175 -4.12 -2.40 14.08
C GLY A 175 -3.85 -3.80 13.49
N HIS A 176 -4.86 -4.67 13.42
CA HIS A 176 -4.74 -6.04 12.91
C HIS A 176 -5.11 -6.18 11.43
N CYS A 177 -5.40 -5.09 10.73
CA CYS A 177 -5.71 -5.17 9.31
C CYS A 177 -4.41 -5.45 8.50
N PRO A 178 -4.41 -6.37 7.51
CA PRO A 178 -3.24 -6.58 6.65
C PRO A 178 -2.93 -5.34 5.82
N ILE A 179 -1.65 -5.03 5.63
CA ILE A 179 -1.23 -3.86 4.85
C ILE A 179 -0.89 -4.22 3.41
N GLU A 180 -0.82 -3.19 2.55
CA GLU A 180 -0.17 -3.29 1.25
C GLU A 180 1.34 -3.03 1.37
N CYS A 181 2.16 -3.62 0.51
CA CYS A 181 3.62 -3.48 0.54
C CYS A 181 4.09 -2.06 0.22
N GLU A 182 3.23 -1.29 -0.45
CA GLU A 182 3.42 0.12 -0.70
C GLU A 182 3.61 0.92 0.59
N GLU A 183 3.02 0.50 1.70
CA GLU A 183 3.27 1.10 3.02
C GLU A 183 4.73 0.88 3.47
N ILE A 184 5.25 -0.33 3.23
CA ILE A 184 6.64 -0.68 3.55
C ILE A 184 7.59 0.15 2.68
N PHE A 185 7.28 0.36 1.40
CA PHE A 185 8.06 1.24 0.54
C PHE A 185 8.03 2.72 1.03
N THR A 186 6.91 3.16 1.60
CA THR A 186 6.79 4.54 2.14
C THR A 186 7.66 4.75 3.36
N LEU A 187 7.84 3.73 4.21
CA LEU A 187 8.78 3.78 5.34
C LEU A 187 10.21 4.14 4.93
N ASP A 188 10.62 3.82 3.69
CA ASP A 188 11.96 4.11 3.16
C ASP A 188 11.99 5.27 2.16
N PHE A 189 10.91 6.07 2.10
CA PHE A 189 10.77 7.22 1.20
C PHE A 189 10.88 6.85 -0.30
N GLN A 190 10.41 5.66 -0.67
CA GLN A 190 10.46 5.17 -2.06
C GLN A 190 9.17 5.54 -2.83
N ASN A 191 8.06 5.73 -2.13
CA ASN A 191 6.77 6.19 -2.66
C ASN A 191 6.06 7.06 -1.59
N ALA A 192 4.88 7.60 -1.93
CA ALA A 192 4.07 8.40 -1.02
C ALA A 192 2.68 7.79 -0.73
N TYR A 193 2.66 6.58 -0.16
CA TYR A 193 1.41 5.85 0.04
C TYR A 193 0.54 6.46 1.16
N PRO A 194 -0.79 6.62 0.95
CA PRO A 194 -1.62 7.45 1.81
C PRO A 194 -1.84 6.91 3.22
N SER A 195 -1.70 5.60 3.49
CA SER A 195 -1.86 5.06 4.85
C SER A 195 -0.87 5.65 5.85
N LEU A 196 0.36 5.97 5.40
CA LEU A 196 1.41 6.59 6.20
C LEU A 196 1.50 8.11 5.97
N LEU A 197 0.89 8.61 4.89
CA LEU A 197 0.97 10.00 4.44
C LEU A 197 -0.40 10.69 4.25
N TYR A 198 -1.42 10.29 5.02
CA TYR A 198 -2.80 10.82 4.92
C TYR A 198 -2.97 12.32 5.26
N LYS A 199 -1.90 13.04 5.64
CA LYS A 199 -1.94 14.50 5.84
C LYS A 199 -1.32 15.26 4.68
N LEU A 200 -0.69 14.55 3.74
CA LEU A 200 0.00 15.10 2.57
C LEU A 200 -1.02 15.39 1.45
N PRO A 201 -1.29 16.66 1.11
CA PRO A 201 -2.30 17.02 0.11
C PRO A 201 -1.76 16.92 -1.32
N ALA A 202 -1.00 15.86 -1.61
CA ALA A 202 -0.44 15.57 -2.92
C ALA A 202 -0.69 14.12 -3.28
N LEU A 203 -1.23 13.89 -4.48
CA LEU A 203 -1.42 12.57 -5.04
C LEU A 203 -0.09 12.09 -5.61
N ALA A 204 0.78 11.54 -4.77
CA ALA A 204 1.94 10.77 -5.23
C ALA A 204 1.72 9.29 -4.94
N MET A 205 1.08 8.62 -5.87
CA MET A 205 1.02 7.16 -5.82
C MET A 205 2.35 6.53 -6.27
N ILE A 206 3.17 7.22 -7.06
CA ILE A 206 4.17 6.55 -7.90
C ILE A 206 5.53 6.44 -7.20
N LEU A 207 6.03 5.20 -7.16
CA LEU A 207 7.43 4.87 -6.86
C LEU A 207 8.34 5.60 -7.85
N ASP A 208 9.39 6.25 -7.36
CA ASP A 208 10.47 6.66 -8.25
C ASP A 208 11.07 5.39 -8.91
N ALA A 209 10.77 5.20 -10.20
CA ALA A 209 11.16 4.01 -10.96
C ALA A 209 12.68 3.79 -10.96
N SER A 210 13.48 4.84 -10.67
CA SER A 210 14.93 4.74 -10.60
C SER A 210 15.45 3.91 -9.41
N ASN A 211 14.62 3.63 -8.38
CA ASN A 211 15.08 3.01 -7.13
C ASN A 211 14.30 1.73 -6.71
N ILE A 212 13.53 1.12 -7.62
CA ILE A 212 12.65 -0.01 -7.28
C ILE A 212 13.41 -1.19 -6.65
N ALA A 213 14.61 -1.52 -7.13
CA ALA A 213 15.44 -2.58 -6.54
C ALA A 213 15.77 -2.32 -5.06
N ASP A 214 16.06 -1.07 -4.70
CA ASP A 214 16.31 -0.69 -3.30
C ASP A 214 15.04 -0.75 -2.45
N ALA A 215 13.87 -0.45 -3.03
CA ALA A 215 12.59 -0.60 -2.35
C ALA A 215 12.33 -2.05 -1.94
N TYR A 216 12.58 -3.02 -2.84
CA TYR A 216 12.44 -4.44 -2.50
C TYR A 216 13.54 -4.94 -1.56
N ARG A 217 14.75 -4.39 -1.65
CA ARG A 217 15.84 -4.66 -0.70
C ARG A 217 15.43 -4.24 0.71
N PHE A 218 14.86 -3.03 0.87
CA PHE A 218 14.32 -2.57 2.15
C PHE A 218 13.11 -3.41 2.60
N HIS A 219 12.20 -3.75 1.69
CA HIS A 219 11.07 -4.65 1.99
C HIS A 219 11.55 -5.96 2.60
N ARG A 220 12.64 -6.54 2.07
CA ARG A 220 13.24 -7.78 2.61
C ARG A 220 13.77 -7.58 4.02
N GLN A 221 14.44 -6.46 4.26
CA GLN A 221 14.94 -6.10 5.58
C GLN A 221 13.80 -5.92 6.59
N PHE A 222 12.67 -5.35 6.16
CA PHE A 222 11.48 -5.18 6.97
C PHE A 222 10.82 -6.52 7.32
N LEU A 223 10.67 -7.43 6.37
CA LEU A 223 10.15 -8.77 6.66
C LEU A 223 11.08 -9.54 7.62
N GLN A 224 12.39 -9.45 7.43
CA GLN A 224 13.37 -10.03 8.35
C GLN A 224 13.26 -9.49 9.78
N GLN A 225 13.07 -8.17 9.93
CA GLN A 225 12.83 -7.52 11.24
C GLN A 225 11.61 -8.13 11.94
N LEU A 226 10.51 -8.32 11.21
CA LEU A 226 9.30 -8.90 11.77
C LEU A 226 9.44 -10.39 12.02
N GLN A 227 10.20 -11.11 11.19
CA GLN A 227 10.43 -12.56 11.26
C GLN A 227 11.33 -12.96 12.43
N TRP A 228 12.29 -12.12 12.79
CA TRP A 228 13.31 -12.48 13.77
C TRP A 228 12.72 -13.05 15.06
N ARG A 229 13.09 -14.29 15.39
CA ARG A 229 12.57 -15.07 16.53
C ARG A 229 11.04 -15.21 16.59
N GLN A 230 10.36 -15.16 15.45
CA GLN A 230 8.92 -15.40 15.34
C GLN A 230 8.68 -16.67 14.50
N PRO A 231 7.79 -17.58 14.93
CA PRO A 231 7.38 -18.71 14.11
C PRO A 231 6.84 -18.22 12.76
N THR A 232 7.52 -18.57 11.67
CA THR A 232 7.17 -18.12 10.32
C THR A 232 7.58 -19.23 9.35
N SER A 233 6.62 -19.88 8.70
CA SER A 233 6.92 -20.86 7.65
C SER A 233 7.11 -20.17 6.31
N HIS A 234 6.25 -19.20 5.99
CA HIS A 234 6.38 -18.35 4.80
C HIS A 234 5.66 -17.01 5.02
N TRP A 235 6.00 -16.03 4.19
CA TRP A 235 5.30 -14.74 4.16
C TRP A 235 4.21 -14.74 3.12
N VAL A 236 3.12 -14.04 3.42
CA VAL A 236 2.07 -13.66 2.48
C VAL A 236 1.95 -12.15 2.49
N VAL A 237 2.31 -11.55 1.37
CA VAL A 237 2.34 -10.10 1.20
C VAL A 237 1.51 -9.71 -0.02
N LYS A 238 1.08 -8.45 -0.09
CA LYS A 238 0.23 -7.97 -1.17
C LYS A 238 0.62 -6.56 -1.55
N GLY A 239 0.63 -6.26 -2.84
CA GLY A 239 0.90 -4.91 -3.33
C GLY A 239 0.38 -4.76 -4.76
N ILE A 240 -0.20 -3.60 -5.02
CA ILE A 240 -0.80 -3.27 -6.32
C ILE A 240 0.26 -2.83 -7.35
N TYR A 241 1.48 -2.53 -6.90
CA TYR A 241 2.62 -2.17 -7.75
C TYR A 241 3.51 -3.34 -8.14
N HIS A 242 3.40 -4.49 -7.46
CA HIS A 242 4.26 -5.62 -7.75
C HIS A 242 4.23 -6.07 -9.21
N GLN A 243 3.06 -5.95 -9.86
CA GLN A 243 2.90 -6.26 -11.28
C GLN A 243 3.81 -5.41 -12.17
N PHE A 244 4.10 -4.15 -11.81
CA PHE A 244 4.94 -3.24 -12.60
C PHE A 244 6.43 -3.39 -12.30
N ALA A 245 6.80 -4.31 -11.40
CA ALA A 245 8.14 -4.39 -10.84
C ALA A 245 8.62 -5.84 -10.69
N LEU A 246 8.22 -6.71 -11.64
CA LEU A 246 8.52 -8.14 -11.59
C LEU A 246 10.03 -8.41 -11.54
N ASP A 247 10.84 -7.67 -12.31
CA ASP A 247 12.30 -7.83 -12.31
C ASP A 247 12.90 -7.61 -10.91
N ALA A 248 12.60 -6.45 -10.30
CA ALA A 248 13.10 -6.12 -8.97
C ALA A 248 12.54 -7.05 -7.88
N LEU A 249 11.28 -7.49 -8.03
CA LEU A 249 10.66 -8.47 -7.13
C LEU A 249 11.44 -9.79 -7.17
N PHE A 250 11.65 -10.36 -8.36
CA PHE A 250 12.35 -11.64 -8.50
C PHE A 250 13.86 -11.54 -8.28
N GLU A 251 14.47 -10.36 -8.44
CA GLU A 251 15.85 -10.12 -8.01
C GLU A 251 15.98 -10.20 -6.48
N ALA A 252 15.07 -9.54 -5.75
CA ALA A 252 15.09 -9.54 -4.29
C ALA A 252 14.60 -10.85 -3.67
N TYR A 253 13.70 -11.56 -4.37
CA TYR A 253 13.12 -12.83 -3.96
C TYR A 253 13.13 -13.83 -5.14
N PRO A 254 14.27 -14.47 -5.42
CA PRO A 254 14.39 -15.40 -6.54
C PRO A 254 13.44 -16.61 -6.46
N ASP A 255 12.94 -16.93 -5.28
CA ASP A 255 12.01 -18.02 -5.01
C ASP A 255 10.58 -17.56 -4.68
N ALA A 256 10.27 -16.27 -4.89
CA ALA A 256 8.91 -15.75 -4.70
C ALA A 256 7.90 -16.47 -5.58
N LEU A 257 6.68 -16.58 -5.06
CA LEU A 257 5.51 -17.13 -5.75
C LEU A 257 4.49 -16.00 -5.87
N CYS A 258 3.85 -15.85 -7.02
CA CYS A 258 2.93 -14.74 -7.25
C CYS A 258 1.54 -15.24 -7.63
N ILE A 259 0.48 -14.72 -7.00
CA ILE A 259 -0.90 -14.93 -7.45
C ILE A 259 -1.46 -13.62 -8.01
N TRP A 260 -1.89 -13.67 -9.27
CA TRP A 260 -2.29 -12.50 -10.03
C TRP A 260 -3.76 -12.63 -10.49
N PRO A 261 -4.71 -12.07 -9.73
CA PRO A 261 -6.09 -11.97 -10.18
C PRO A 261 -6.29 -10.90 -11.26
N HIS A 262 -7.14 -11.24 -12.22
CA HIS A 262 -7.51 -10.42 -13.37
C HIS A 262 -9.01 -10.16 -13.37
N ARG A 263 -9.41 -8.90 -13.55
CA ARG A 263 -10.80 -8.47 -13.66
C ARG A 263 -10.92 -7.45 -14.79
N ASP A 264 -12.07 -7.42 -15.43
CA ASP A 264 -12.43 -6.41 -16.44
C ASP A 264 -12.05 -4.98 -15.98
N PRO A 265 -11.12 -4.30 -16.68
CA PRO A 265 -10.69 -2.95 -16.37
C PRO A 265 -11.83 -1.94 -16.24
N VAL A 266 -12.94 -2.12 -16.98
CA VAL A 266 -14.13 -1.25 -16.91
C VAL A 266 -14.80 -1.33 -15.54
N GLN A 267 -14.68 -2.45 -14.84
CA GLN A 267 -15.18 -2.59 -13.46
C GLN A 267 -14.16 -2.17 -12.40
N VAL A 268 -12.88 -2.14 -12.75
CA VAL A 268 -11.77 -1.89 -11.82
C VAL A 268 -11.51 -0.39 -11.68
N HIS A 269 -11.28 0.32 -12.78
CA HIS A 269 -10.79 1.70 -12.71
C HIS A 269 -11.78 2.73 -12.16
N PRO A 270 -13.10 2.65 -12.43
CA PRO A 270 -14.07 3.53 -11.76
C PRO A 270 -14.07 3.33 -10.24
N SER A 271 -13.84 2.08 -9.81
CA SER A 271 -13.74 1.77 -8.38
C SER A 271 -12.44 2.27 -7.76
N ILE A 272 -11.32 2.22 -8.49
CA ILE A 272 -10.05 2.85 -8.06
C ILE A 272 -10.20 4.37 -7.96
N MET A 273 -10.92 5.00 -8.90
CA MET A 273 -11.19 6.44 -8.83
C MET A 273 -12.12 6.81 -7.68
N ALA A 274 -13.13 6.01 -7.38
CA ALA A 274 -13.98 6.24 -6.21
C ALA A 274 -13.21 6.21 -4.89
N ILE A 275 -12.33 5.23 -4.67
CA ILE A 275 -11.51 5.18 -3.45
C ILE A 275 -10.49 6.32 -3.41
N THR A 276 -9.88 6.65 -4.54
CA THR A 276 -8.97 7.80 -4.66
C THR A 276 -9.70 9.10 -4.31
N ALA A 277 -10.92 9.27 -4.80
CA ALA A 277 -11.72 10.47 -4.56
C ALA A 277 -12.15 10.61 -3.10
N VAL A 278 -12.61 9.54 -2.45
CA VAL A 278 -12.99 9.60 -1.02
C VAL A 278 -11.76 9.86 -0.14
N LEU A 279 -10.64 9.19 -0.44
CA LEU A 279 -9.42 9.35 0.32
C LEU A 279 -8.83 10.75 0.14
N TYR A 280 -8.46 11.10 -1.08
CA TYR A 280 -7.83 12.39 -1.36
C TYR A 280 -8.80 13.56 -1.32
N GLY A 281 -10.11 13.35 -1.47
CA GLY A 281 -11.13 14.36 -1.17
C GLY A 281 -11.10 14.75 0.30
N GLY A 282 -10.98 13.78 1.22
CA GLY A 282 -10.76 14.06 2.64
C GLY A 282 -9.45 14.81 2.92
N ILE A 283 -8.35 14.38 2.30
CA ILE A 283 -7.01 14.96 2.51
C ILE A 283 -6.90 16.39 1.96
N THR A 284 -7.42 16.62 0.76
CA THR A 284 -7.32 17.89 0.04
C THR A 284 -8.53 18.82 0.26
N ASN A 285 -9.46 18.41 1.13
CA ASN A 285 -10.73 19.11 1.33
C ASN A 285 -11.51 19.31 0.01
N TRP A 286 -11.55 18.25 -0.80
CA TRP A 286 -12.28 18.15 -2.08
C TRP A 286 -11.89 19.21 -3.12
N GLN A 287 -10.64 19.67 -3.10
CA GLN A 287 -10.12 20.67 -4.05
C GLN A 287 -9.57 20.07 -5.33
N MET A 288 -9.45 18.74 -5.42
CA MET A 288 -8.96 18.06 -6.61
C MET A 288 -10.03 17.98 -7.72
N ASP A 289 -9.60 18.16 -8.96
CA ASP A 289 -10.42 17.92 -10.14
C ASP A 289 -10.38 16.43 -10.52
N PHE A 290 -11.32 15.66 -10.00
CA PHE A 290 -11.42 14.23 -10.29
C PHE A 290 -11.91 13.92 -11.72
N GLN A 291 -12.54 14.88 -12.41
CA GLN A 291 -12.93 14.71 -13.80
C GLN A 291 -11.73 14.80 -14.74
N ALA A 292 -10.79 15.71 -14.46
CA ALA A 292 -9.52 15.76 -15.18
C ALA A 292 -8.57 14.62 -14.77
N LEU A 293 -8.58 14.21 -13.49
CA LEU A 293 -7.70 13.17 -12.98
C LEU A 293 -7.98 11.78 -13.58
N GLY A 294 -9.24 11.41 -13.73
CA GLY A 294 -9.62 10.06 -14.18
C GLY A 294 -9.00 9.64 -15.52
N PRO A 295 -9.16 10.44 -16.60
CA PRO A 295 -8.56 10.15 -17.90
C PRO A 295 -7.03 10.03 -17.83
N ALA A 296 -6.36 10.98 -17.16
CA ALA A 296 -4.91 10.98 -17.01
C ALA A 296 -4.41 9.75 -16.23
N PHE A 297 -5.15 9.34 -15.19
CA PHE A 297 -4.85 8.14 -14.43
C PHE A 297 -4.99 6.86 -15.28
N VAL A 298 -6.08 6.75 -16.05
CA VAL A 298 -6.30 5.61 -16.96
C VAL A 298 -5.19 5.51 -18.01
N GLU A 299 -4.84 6.63 -18.64
CA GLU A 299 -3.76 6.68 -19.63
C GLU A 299 -2.42 6.24 -19.05
N SER A 300 -2.04 6.79 -17.88
CA SER A 300 -0.78 6.46 -17.21
C SER A 300 -0.69 4.98 -16.80
N ILE A 301 -1.76 4.43 -16.24
CA ILE A 301 -1.81 3.01 -15.84
C ILE A 301 -1.82 2.10 -17.06
N ALA A 302 -2.54 2.45 -18.13
CA ALA A 302 -2.55 1.68 -19.37
C ALA A 302 -1.17 1.60 -20.02
N ALA A 303 -0.42 2.71 -20.03
CA ALA A 303 0.95 2.73 -20.51
C ALA A 303 1.86 1.79 -19.68
N SER A 304 1.81 1.92 -18.34
CA SER A 304 2.61 1.09 -17.43
C SER A 304 2.26 -0.41 -17.53
N LEU A 305 0.97 -0.72 -17.69
CA LEU A 305 0.53 -2.10 -17.87
C LEU A 305 0.94 -2.65 -19.24
N SER A 306 0.92 -1.83 -20.29
CA SER A 306 1.35 -2.25 -21.62
C SER A 306 2.83 -2.66 -21.61
N GLU A 307 3.70 -1.85 -20.99
CA GLU A 307 5.11 -2.20 -20.77
C GLU A 307 5.26 -3.47 -19.93
N THR A 308 4.46 -3.61 -18.88
CA THR A 308 4.46 -4.84 -18.05
C THR A 308 4.11 -6.07 -18.87
N MET A 309 3.15 -5.99 -19.80
CA MET A 309 2.75 -7.12 -20.63
C MET A 309 3.82 -7.56 -21.65
N GLU A 310 4.82 -6.72 -21.92
CA GLU A 310 5.98 -7.06 -22.74
C GLU A 310 7.06 -7.79 -21.93
N ASN A 311 7.00 -7.74 -20.59
CA ASN A 311 7.96 -8.41 -19.73
C ASN A 311 7.75 -9.94 -19.77
N PRO A 312 8.77 -10.74 -20.14
CA PRO A 312 8.65 -12.20 -20.20
C PRO A 312 8.34 -12.85 -18.85
N LEU A 313 8.64 -12.17 -17.73
CA LEU A 313 8.31 -12.67 -16.39
C LEU A 313 6.81 -12.75 -16.14
N VAL A 314 5.96 -12.09 -16.95
CA VAL A 314 4.51 -12.26 -16.88
C VAL A 314 4.10 -13.72 -17.10
N ASP A 315 4.84 -14.47 -17.92
CA ASP A 315 4.61 -15.90 -18.20
C ASP A 315 5.46 -16.83 -17.32
N ASP A 316 6.14 -16.31 -16.30
CA ASP A 316 6.97 -17.11 -15.43
C ASP A 316 6.13 -18.14 -14.65
N PRO A 317 6.54 -19.42 -14.57
CA PRO A 317 5.77 -20.46 -13.88
C PRO A 317 5.60 -20.22 -12.38
N ARG A 318 6.34 -19.29 -11.76
CA ARG A 318 6.10 -18.87 -10.37
C ARG A 318 4.83 -18.02 -10.23
N ILE A 319 4.28 -17.49 -11.32
CA ILE A 319 3.05 -16.70 -11.34
C ILE A 319 1.84 -17.59 -11.65
N PHE A 320 0.82 -17.53 -10.79
CA PHE A 320 -0.47 -18.17 -10.96
C PHE A 320 -1.53 -17.11 -11.27
N HIS A 321 -2.00 -17.09 -12.52
CA HIS A 321 -3.04 -16.18 -12.98
C HIS A 321 -4.44 -16.67 -12.59
N VAL A 322 -5.29 -15.74 -12.16
CA VAL A 322 -6.63 -16.05 -11.66
C VAL A 322 -7.68 -15.19 -12.38
N ASP A 323 -8.72 -15.82 -12.91
CA ASP A 323 -9.92 -15.09 -13.35
C ASP A 323 -10.73 -14.67 -12.12
N PHE A 324 -11.11 -13.39 -12.02
CA PHE A 324 -11.96 -12.89 -10.95
C PHE A 324 -13.28 -13.66 -10.81
N HIS A 325 -13.86 -14.17 -11.90
CA HIS A 325 -15.10 -14.95 -11.84
C HIS A 325 -14.90 -16.27 -11.09
N ASP A 326 -13.76 -16.95 -11.31
CA ASP A 326 -13.39 -18.13 -10.53
C ASP A 326 -13.24 -17.80 -9.05
N LEU A 327 -12.56 -16.68 -8.74
CA LEU A 327 -12.38 -16.21 -7.38
C LEU A 327 -13.71 -15.90 -6.68
N THR A 328 -14.67 -15.30 -7.38
CA THR A 328 -16.00 -15.03 -6.79
C THR A 328 -16.84 -16.29 -6.59
N ARG A 329 -16.59 -17.34 -7.38
CA ARG A 329 -17.34 -18.60 -7.33
C ARG A 329 -16.86 -19.51 -6.20
N ASP A 330 -15.55 -19.78 -6.15
CA ASP A 330 -14.94 -20.57 -5.08
C ASP A 330 -13.49 -20.11 -4.84
N PRO A 331 -13.28 -19.13 -3.93
CA PRO A 331 -11.94 -18.63 -3.66
C PRO A 331 -11.05 -19.66 -2.97
N VAL A 332 -11.63 -20.66 -2.29
CA VAL A 332 -10.86 -21.73 -1.64
C VAL A 332 -10.29 -22.69 -2.68
N ASP A 333 -11.08 -23.03 -3.71
CA ASP A 333 -10.58 -23.81 -4.84
C ASP A 333 -9.43 -23.10 -5.57
N VAL A 334 -9.55 -21.80 -5.80
CA VAL A 334 -8.48 -20.99 -6.41
C VAL A 334 -7.17 -21.11 -5.63
N ILE A 335 -7.21 -20.94 -4.31
CA ILE A 335 -6.02 -21.04 -3.46
C ILE A 335 -5.46 -22.47 -3.47
N ARG A 336 -6.32 -23.49 -3.41
CA ARG A 336 -5.91 -24.90 -3.52
C ARG A 336 -5.21 -25.19 -4.86
N ARG A 337 -5.71 -24.64 -5.97
CA ARG A 337 -5.07 -24.77 -7.29
C ARG A 337 -3.71 -24.04 -7.35
N ALA A 338 -3.62 -22.84 -6.76
CA ALA A 338 -2.36 -22.10 -6.68
C ALA A 338 -1.30 -22.88 -5.87
N TYR A 339 -1.68 -23.43 -4.71
CA TYR A 339 -0.80 -24.28 -3.90
C TYR A 339 -0.35 -25.52 -4.68
N GLY A 340 -1.27 -26.21 -5.35
CA GLY A 340 -0.93 -27.35 -6.20
C GLY A 340 0.02 -27.00 -7.36
N HIS A 341 -0.18 -25.84 -7.98
CA HIS A 341 0.69 -25.31 -9.04
C HIS A 341 2.13 -25.10 -8.54
N TRP A 342 2.31 -24.59 -7.33
CA TRP A 342 3.62 -24.42 -6.70
C TRP A 342 4.13 -25.65 -5.94
N GLN A 343 3.42 -26.78 -6.00
CA GLN A 343 3.75 -28.00 -5.25
C GLN A 343 3.87 -27.74 -3.74
N LEU A 344 2.93 -26.95 -3.20
CA LEU A 344 2.74 -26.71 -1.78
C LEU A 344 1.52 -27.49 -1.28
N ASP A 345 1.58 -27.93 -0.04
CA ASP A 345 0.48 -28.66 0.59
C ASP A 345 -0.60 -27.71 1.10
N CYS A 346 -1.79 -27.74 0.49
CA CYS A 346 -2.98 -27.12 1.05
C CYS A 346 -3.64 -28.12 2.01
N THR A 347 -3.33 -28.01 3.30
CA THR A 347 -3.81 -28.95 4.32
C THR A 347 -5.32 -28.84 4.53
N ARG A 348 -5.95 -29.91 5.03
CA ARG A 348 -7.39 -29.87 5.40
C ARG A 348 -7.70 -28.84 6.47
N GLU A 349 -6.76 -28.61 7.39
CA GLU A 349 -6.89 -27.60 8.44
C GLU A 349 -6.88 -26.18 7.84
N PHE A 350 -5.94 -25.90 6.94
CA PHE A 350 -5.88 -24.63 6.23
C PHE A 350 -7.16 -24.38 5.41
N GLU A 351 -7.64 -25.39 4.69
CA GLU A 351 -8.92 -25.29 3.95
C GLU A 351 -10.10 -24.95 4.88
N ALA A 352 -10.19 -25.62 6.03
CA ALA A 352 -11.25 -25.37 7.00
C ALA A 352 -11.19 -23.94 7.57
N ARG A 353 -9.99 -23.40 7.83
CA ARG A 353 -9.81 -22.03 8.32
C ARG A 353 -10.23 -20.99 7.28
N MET A 354 -9.86 -21.18 6.01
CA MET A 354 -10.33 -20.31 4.92
C MET A 354 -11.86 -20.31 4.81
N ARG A 355 -12.49 -21.49 4.88
CA ARG A 355 -13.96 -21.61 4.84
C ARG A 355 -14.62 -20.95 6.05
N ALA A 356 -14.06 -21.11 7.25
CA ALA A 356 -14.54 -20.47 8.46
C ALA A 356 -14.44 -18.93 8.34
N TRP A 357 -13.33 -18.42 7.81
CA TRP A 357 -13.14 -16.99 7.57
C TRP A 357 -14.19 -16.43 6.60
N LEU A 358 -14.50 -17.15 5.52
CA LEU A 358 -15.53 -16.76 4.53
C LEU A 358 -16.94 -16.79 5.12
N ALA A 359 -17.21 -17.71 6.04
CA ALA A 359 -18.51 -17.85 6.68
C ALA A 359 -18.79 -16.76 7.73
N ASP A 360 -17.75 -16.08 8.23
CA ASP A 360 -17.90 -14.99 9.19
C ASP A 360 -18.48 -13.73 8.52
N PRO A 361 -19.68 -13.26 8.93
CA PRO A 361 -20.29 -12.04 8.40
C PRO A 361 -19.43 -10.78 8.61
N GLY A 362 -18.55 -10.78 9.62
CA GLY A 362 -17.57 -9.71 9.84
C GLY A 362 -16.55 -9.57 8.72
N ASN A 363 -16.36 -10.60 7.90
CA ASN A 363 -15.48 -10.57 6.73
C ASN A 363 -16.23 -10.26 5.42
N ALA A 364 -17.57 -10.16 5.44
CA ALA A 364 -18.35 -9.85 4.25
C ALA A 364 -17.94 -8.49 3.66
N SER A 365 -17.66 -8.46 2.35
CA SER A 365 -17.14 -7.27 1.66
C SER A 365 -18.14 -6.11 1.62
N ASN A 366 -19.43 -6.39 1.73
CA ASN A 366 -20.52 -5.42 1.67
C ASN A 366 -21.13 -5.09 3.05
N ARG A 367 -20.46 -5.42 4.16
CA ARG A 367 -20.99 -5.19 5.52
C ARG A 367 -21.21 -3.71 5.86
N TYR A 368 -20.53 -2.80 5.17
CA TYR A 368 -20.73 -1.35 5.25
C TYR A 368 -21.52 -0.78 4.05
N GLY A 369 -22.28 -1.63 3.36
CA GLY A 369 -23.03 -1.29 2.16
C GLY A 369 -22.29 -1.65 0.87
N ARG A 370 -22.94 -1.38 -0.26
CA ARG A 370 -22.36 -1.49 -1.60
C ARG A 370 -22.19 -0.09 -2.18
N TYR A 371 -21.11 0.11 -2.90
CA TYR A 371 -20.90 1.33 -3.66
C TYR A 371 -21.15 1.03 -5.14
N ASP A 372 -22.10 1.74 -5.73
CA ASP A 372 -22.35 1.66 -7.17
C ASP A 372 -21.39 2.62 -7.87
N TYR A 373 -20.44 2.05 -8.63
CA TYR A 373 -19.42 2.84 -9.29
C TYR A 373 -19.98 3.48 -10.56
N ALA A 374 -19.78 4.80 -10.68
CA ALA A 374 -20.09 5.58 -11.87
C ALA A 374 -18.80 6.02 -12.57
N LEU A 375 -18.87 6.20 -13.88
CA LEU A 375 -17.74 6.61 -14.72
C LEU A 375 -17.68 8.14 -14.84
N GLU A 376 -18.86 8.75 -14.98
CA GLU A 376 -19.10 10.15 -15.30
C GLU A 376 -18.51 11.13 -14.27
N PRO A 377 -18.59 10.89 -12.93
CA PRO A 377 -17.97 11.78 -11.94
C PRO A 377 -16.44 11.89 -12.08
N PHE A 378 -15.81 10.93 -12.76
CA PHE A 378 -14.36 10.88 -12.94
C PHE A 378 -13.95 11.22 -14.38
N GLY A 379 -14.85 11.77 -15.20
CA GLY A 379 -14.56 12.08 -16.60
C GLY A 379 -14.25 10.84 -17.46
N LEU A 380 -14.59 9.65 -16.95
CA LEU A 380 -14.32 8.39 -17.63
C LEU A 380 -15.49 8.00 -18.53
N THR A 381 -15.18 7.26 -19.58
CA THR A 381 -16.17 6.52 -20.36
C THR A 381 -15.74 5.06 -20.48
N ARG A 382 -16.72 4.18 -20.72
CA ARG A 382 -16.44 2.76 -20.99
C ARG A 382 -15.45 2.60 -22.15
N GLU A 383 -15.68 3.31 -23.25
CA GLU A 383 -14.88 3.18 -24.47
C GLU A 383 -13.42 3.60 -24.28
N MET A 384 -13.17 4.65 -23.48
CA MET A 384 -11.81 5.05 -23.11
C MET A 384 -11.06 3.90 -22.41
N ILE A 385 -11.71 3.25 -21.44
CA ILE A 385 -11.09 2.15 -20.67
C ILE A 385 -10.92 0.91 -21.57
N GLU A 386 -11.95 0.52 -22.32
CA GLU A 386 -11.88 -0.64 -23.21
C GLU A 386 -10.79 -0.50 -24.27
N THR A 387 -10.60 0.71 -24.80
CA THR A 387 -9.54 1.02 -25.77
C THR A 387 -8.17 0.98 -25.10
N ALA A 388 -8.01 1.65 -23.97
CA ALA A 388 -6.73 1.75 -23.27
C ALA A 388 -6.21 0.38 -22.79
N PHE A 389 -7.10 -0.53 -22.41
CA PHE A 389 -6.75 -1.85 -21.87
C PHE A 389 -7.07 -3.02 -22.82
N GLU A 390 -7.22 -2.77 -24.13
CA GLU A 390 -7.61 -3.82 -25.08
C GLU A 390 -6.64 -5.00 -25.07
N GLY A 391 -5.33 -4.75 -25.15
CA GLY A 391 -4.30 -5.79 -25.20
C GLY A 391 -4.32 -6.69 -23.96
N TYR A 392 -4.38 -6.07 -22.77
CA TYR A 392 -4.49 -6.78 -21.49
C TYR A 392 -5.78 -7.60 -21.41
N SER A 393 -6.92 -7.02 -21.80
CA SER A 393 -8.22 -7.69 -21.74
C SER A 393 -8.30 -8.85 -22.71
N ARG A 394 -7.69 -8.74 -23.89
CA ARG A 394 -7.59 -9.84 -24.87
C ARG A 394 -6.70 -10.96 -24.35
N ARG A 395 -5.55 -10.64 -23.74
CA ARG A 395 -4.60 -11.61 -23.19
C ARG A 395 -5.25 -12.49 -22.12
N PHE A 396 -5.98 -11.88 -21.19
CA PHE A 396 -6.59 -12.58 -20.06
C PHE A 396 -8.08 -12.89 -20.23
N ARG A 397 -8.64 -12.71 -21.45
CA ARG A 397 -10.05 -12.96 -21.78
C ARG A 397 -11.03 -12.26 -20.82
N LEU A 398 -10.93 -10.93 -20.76
CA LEU A 398 -11.71 -10.10 -19.85
C LEU A 398 -12.75 -9.27 -20.60
N GLY A 399 -13.85 -8.93 -19.92
CA GLY A 399 -14.88 -8.03 -20.43
C GLY A 399 -15.50 -8.55 -21.73
N ARG A 400 -15.42 -7.77 -22.80
CA ARG A 400 -15.93 -8.15 -24.14
C ARG A 400 -15.21 -9.34 -24.79
N PHE A 401 -14.10 -9.80 -24.21
CA PHE A 401 -13.32 -10.94 -24.68
C PHE A 401 -13.48 -12.20 -23.81
N ALA A 402 -14.33 -12.15 -22.78
CA ALA A 402 -14.58 -13.25 -21.85
C ALA A 402 -15.38 -14.40 -22.47
#